data_AF-A0A538P6G3-F1
#
_entry.id   AF-A0A538P6G3-F1
#
_cell.length_a   1.000
_cell.length_b   1.000
_cell.length_c   1.000
_cell.angle_alpha   90.00
_cell.angle_beta   90.00
_cell.angle_gamma   90.00
#
_symmetry.space_group_name_H-M   'P 1'
#
loop_
_entity.id
_entity.type
_entity.pdbx_description
1 polymer ?
#
loop_
_entity_poly.entity_id
_entity_poly.type
_entity_poly.pdbx_seq_one_letter_code
_entity_poly.pdbx_strand_id
1 'polypeptide(L)'
;MKSKRKNDRIDSLEIAKLHMVGMLPESHLLERHEQMFRDLLIQRVGLGVEIGRLKDRVISHLKREGVYQSLPESSDNSSAARRGAILSLSFSDQRDLVMRTMMYRLAFLEGQCVPLEASIRDFAREDDDVKLLMTNPGSTITSFPSSLPTSGT
;
A
#
# COMPACT_ATOMS: atom_id res chain seq x y z
N MET A 1 8.41 -6.27 33.19
CA MET A 1 7.87 -5.66 34.43
C MET A 1 6.49 -5.11 34.14
N LYS A 2 5.44 -5.52 34.87
CA LYS A 2 4.10 -4.91 34.79
C LYS A 2 4.02 -3.77 35.81
N SER A 3 3.70 -2.54 35.41
CA SER A 3 3.47 -1.46 36.38
C SER A 3 2.15 -1.72 37.12
N LYS A 4 2.16 -1.51 38.44
CA LYS A 4 1.12 -1.99 39.38
C LYS A 4 0.35 -0.86 40.07
N ARG A 5 0.42 0.38 39.56
CA ARG A 5 -0.26 1.54 40.15
C ARG A 5 -0.72 2.50 39.06
N LYS A 6 -2.00 2.86 39.07
CA LYS A 6 -2.60 3.81 38.13
C LYS A 6 -2.10 5.22 38.46
N ASN A 7 -1.30 5.82 37.58
CA ASN A 7 -0.56 7.06 37.85
C ASN A 7 -1.21 8.31 37.23
N ASP A 8 -2.41 8.19 36.68
CA ASP A 8 -3.09 9.21 35.87
C ASP A 8 -3.09 10.62 36.52
N ARG A 9 -3.23 10.70 37.85
CA ARG A 9 -3.25 11.98 38.58
C ARG A 9 -1.87 12.67 38.63
N ILE A 10 -0.80 11.89 38.80
CA ILE A 10 0.57 12.42 38.82
C ILE A 10 1.00 12.77 37.40
N ASP A 11 0.69 11.91 36.43
CA ASP A 11 0.97 12.15 35.01
C ASP A 11 0.24 13.41 34.52
N SER A 12 -1.03 13.61 34.90
CA SER A 12 -1.79 14.83 34.57
C SER A 12 -1.19 16.09 35.20
N LEU A 13 -0.67 15.99 36.44
CA LEU A 13 -0.03 17.10 37.12
C LEU A 13 1.30 17.48 36.45
N GLU A 14 2.08 16.49 36.02
CA GLU A 14 3.33 16.71 35.27
C GLU A 14 3.05 17.34 33.90
N ILE A 15 2.05 16.83 33.16
CA ILE A 15 1.61 17.42 31.89
C ILE A 15 1.17 18.87 32.08
N ALA A 16 0.37 19.17 33.11
CA ALA A 16 -0.08 20.53 33.39
C ALA A 16 1.09 21.48 33.72
N LYS A 17 2.06 21.04 34.52
CA LYS A 17 3.26 21.82 34.83
C LYS A 17 4.09 22.09 33.58
N LEU A 18 4.34 21.07 32.76
CA LEU A 18 5.08 21.20 31.50
C LEU A 18 4.37 22.13 30.52
N HIS A 19 3.04 22.07 30.42
CA HIS A 19 2.23 22.98 29.61
C HIS A 19 2.32 24.43 30.12
N MET A 20 2.24 24.66 31.44
CA MET A 20 2.35 26.00 32.03
C MET A 20 3.69 26.69 31.77
N VAL A 21 4.79 25.93 31.71
CA VAL A 21 6.13 26.48 31.41
C VAL A 21 6.47 26.47 29.92
N GLY A 22 5.50 26.16 29.05
CA GLY A 22 5.71 26.07 27.60
C GLY A 22 6.67 24.97 27.17
N MET A 23 6.94 23.99 28.04
CA MET A 23 7.83 22.85 27.79
C MET A 23 7.08 21.61 27.32
N LEU A 24 5.74 21.68 27.23
CA LEU A 24 4.99 20.71 26.45
C LEU A 24 5.11 21.13 24.98
N PRO A 25 5.74 20.34 24.11
CA PRO A 25 5.70 20.62 22.69
C PRO A 25 4.23 20.65 22.25
N GLU A 26 3.88 21.53 21.31
CA GLU A 26 2.56 21.50 20.69
C GLU A 26 2.31 20.08 20.20
N SER A 27 1.39 19.37 20.86
CA SER A 27 0.95 18.09 20.36
C SER A 27 0.20 18.41 19.08
N HIS A 28 0.83 18.16 17.94
CA HIS A 28 0.19 18.29 16.63
C HIS A 28 -0.85 17.17 16.51
N LEU A 29 -1.98 17.39 17.18
CA LEU A 29 -3.19 16.61 16.98
C LEU A 29 -3.72 17.06 15.64
N LEU A 30 -3.57 16.17 14.66
CA LEU A 30 -4.08 16.40 13.31
C LEU A 30 -5.56 16.75 13.40
N GLU A 31 -5.96 17.76 12.63
CA GLU A 31 -7.37 18.03 12.46
C GLU A 31 -8.04 16.83 11.80
N ARG A 32 -9.36 16.71 11.97
CA ARG A 32 -10.12 15.58 11.44
C ARG A 32 -9.89 15.39 9.94
N HIS A 33 -9.78 16.48 9.19
CA HIS A 33 -9.54 16.46 7.75
C HIS A 33 -8.15 15.87 7.41
N GLU A 34 -7.11 16.32 8.10
CA GLU A 34 -5.73 15.82 7.94
C GLU A 34 -5.60 14.36 8.38
N GLN A 35 -6.30 13.97 9.45
CA GLN A 35 -6.36 12.60 9.92
C GLN A 35 -7.00 11.69 8.87
N MET A 36 -8.11 12.11 8.27
CA MET A 36 -8.76 11.37 7.18
C MET A 36 -7.84 11.22 5.97
N PHE A 37 -7.12 12.28 5.59
CA PHE A 37 -6.17 12.21 4.49
C PHE A 37 -5.01 11.24 4.78
N ARG A 38 -4.46 11.30 6.01
CA ARG A 38 -3.44 10.35 6.47
C ARG A 38 -3.94 8.91 6.42
N ASP A 39 -5.17 8.65 6.82
CA ASP A 39 -5.76 7.31 6.78
C ASP A 39 -5.88 6.78 5.34
N LEU A 40 -6.23 7.64 4.36
CA LEU A 40 -6.24 7.27 2.95
C LEU A 40 -4.83 6.92 2.45
N LEU A 41 -3.81 7.69 2.82
CA LEU A 41 -2.42 7.41 2.46
C LEU A 41 -1.93 6.08 3.05
N ILE A 42 -2.20 5.84 4.34
CA ILE A 42 -1.87 4.58 5.01
C ILE A 42 -2.58 3.42 4.31
N GLN A 43 -3.87 3.57 3.99
CA GLN A 43 -4.62 2.54 3.28
C GLN A 43 -4.03 2.25 1.90
N ARG A 44 -3.53 3.27 1.19
CA ARG A 44 -2.92 3.10 -0.14
C ARG A 44 -1.60 2.35 -0.09
N VAL A 45 -0.78 2.62 0.93
CA VAL A 45 0.45 1.86 1.18
C VAL A 45 0.11 0.42 1.55
N GLY A 46 -0.86 0.22 2.46
CA GLY A 46 -1.34 -1.09 2.88
C GLY A 46 -1.81 -1.96 1.71
N LEU A 47 -2.67 -1.42 0.84
CA LEU A 47 -3.13 -2.10 -0.37
C LEU A 47 -1.97 -2.50 -1.29
N GLY A 48 -0.98 -1.61 -1.48
CA GLY A 48 0.20 -1.91 -2.28
C GLY A 48 0.99 -3.11 -1.76
N VAL A 49 1.19 -3.17 -0.44
CA VAL A 49 1.87 -4.29 0.23
C VAL A 49 1.06 -5.58 0.08
N GLU A 50 -0.26 -5.53 0.26
CA GLU A 50 -1.13 -6.70 0.13
C GLU A 50 -1.16 -7.25 -1.29
N ILE A 51 -1.26 -6.38 -2.29
CA ILE A 51 -1.20 -6.73 -3.71
C ILE A 51 0.13 -7.42 -4.02
N GLY A 52 1.26 -6.85 -3.59
CA GLY A 52 2.58 -7.43 -3.78
C GLY A 52 2.68 -8.84 -3.19
N ARG A 53 2.30 -9.00 -1.92
CA ARG A 53 2.28 -10.30 -1.24
C ARG A 53 1.37 -11.33 -1.90
N LEU A 54 0.27 -10.89 -2.51
CA LEU A 54 -0.65 -11.79 -3.22
C LEU A 54 -0.08 -12.20 -4.58
N LYS A 55 0.56 -11.30 -5.31
CA LYS A 55 1.30 -11.61 -6.55
C LYS A 55 2.41 -12.62 -6.32
N ASP A 56 3.19 -12.42 -5.25
CA ASP A 56 4.26 -13.35 -4.88
C ASP A 56 3.71 -14.75 -4.55
N ARG A 57 2.57 -14.83 -3.87
CA ARG A 57 1.89 -16.10 -3.58
C ARG A 57 1.38 -16.79 -4.85
N VAL A 58 0.79 -16.06 -5.79
CA VAL A 58 0.39 -16.59 -7.09
C VAL A 58 1.60 -17.16 -7.83
N ILE A 59 2.68 -16.39 -7.95
CA ILE A 59 3.92 -16.82 -8.61
C ILE A 59 4.50 -18.07 -7.93
N SER A 60 4.58 -18.06 -6.60
CA SER A 60 5.11 -19.18 -5.82
C SER A 60 4.28 -20.44 -6.01
N HIS A 61 2.96 -20.30 -6.04
CA HIS A 61 2.05 -21.41 -6.32
C HIS A 61 2.28 -21.97 -7.73
N LEU A 62 2.33 -21.12 -8.75
CA LEU A 62 2.56 -21.55 -10.14
C LEU A 62 3.91 -22.26 -10.31
N LYS A 63 4.97 -21.77 -9.63
CA LYS A 63 6.29 -22.42 -9.62
C LYS A 63 6.23 -23.79 -8.96
N ARG A 64 5.55 -23.91 -7.82
CA ARG A 64 5.40 -25.16 -7.08
C ARG A 64 4.64 -26.21 -7.89
N GLU A 65 3.62 -25.80 -8.63
CA GLU A 65 2.84 -26.70 -9.50
C GLU A 65 3.52 -26.94 -10.87
N GLY A 66 4.71 -26.38 -11.13
CA GLY A 66 5.49 -26.61 -12.35
C GLY A 66 4.93 -25.96 -13.63
N VAL A 67 3.95 -25.06 -13.52
CA VAL A 67 3.26 -24.41 -14.66
C VAL A 67 3.72 -22.98 -14.91
N TYR A 68 4.66 -22.45 -14.11
CA TYR A 68 5.10 -21.07 -14.27
C TYR A 68 5.80 -20.82 -15.62
N GLN A 69 6.60 -21.79 -16.08
CA GLN A 69 7.35 -21.70 -17.33
C GLN A 69 6.47 -21.89 -18.58
N SER A 70 5.25 -22.42 -18.45
CA SER A 70 4.31 -22.53 -19.58
C SER A 70 3.53 -21.24 -19.85
N LEU A 71 3.68 -20.23 -18.99
CA LEU A 71 3.05 -18.93 -19.18
C LEU A 71 3.81 -18.10 -20.23
N PRO A 72 3.11 -17.20 -20.96
CA PRO A 72 3.75 -16.28 -21.89
C PRO A 72 4.91 -15.52 -21.22
N GLU A 73 6.02 -15.38 -21.96
CA GLU A 73 7.10 -14.50 -21.54
C GLU A 73 6.58 -13.07 -21.44
N SER A 74 6.93 -12.41 -20.34
CA SER A 74 6.52 -11.04 -20.08
C SER A 74 7.49 -10.39 -19.12
N SER A 75 7.78 -9.11 -19.34
CA SER A 75 8.51 -8.28 -18.38
C SER A 75 7.68 -7.98 -17.11
N ASP A 76 6.35 -8.10 -17.18
CA ASP A 76 5.45 -7.93 -16.05
C ASP A 76 4.60 -9.20 -15.83
N ASN A 77 4.82 -9.83 -14.68
CA ASN A 77 4.04 -10.99 -14.22
C ASN A 77 2.55 -10.67 -14.04
N SER A 78 2.21 -9.39 -13.96
CA SER A 78 0.86 -8.87 -13.79
C SER A 78 0.21 -8.44 -15.10
N SER A 79 0.85 -8.64 -16.25
CA SER A 79 0.30 -8.22 -17.55
C SER A 79 -1.04 -8.91 -17.86
N ALA A 80 -1.92 -8.24 -18.62
CA ALA A 80 -3.22 -8.77 -19.00
C ALA A 80 -3.12 -10.14 -19.69
N ALA A 81 -2.12 -10.32 -20.55
CA ALA A 81 -1.84 -11.58 -21.23
C ALA A 81 -1.50 -12.70 -20.23
N ARG A 82 -0.61 -12.46 -19.26
CA ARG A 82 -0.27 -13.45 -18.23
C ARG A 82 -1.45 -13.75 -17.32
N ARG A 83 -2.24 -12.75 -16.93
CA ARG A 83 -3.46 -12.98 -16.14
C ARG A 83 -4.45 -13.86 -16.87
N GLY A 84 -4.68 -13.59 -18.15
CA GLY A 84 -5.53 -14.42 -19.01
C GLY A 84 -5.03 -15.87 -19.06
N ALA A 85 -3.73 -16.05 -19.29
CA ALA A 85 -3.10 -17.37 -19.29
C ALA A 85 -3.25 -18.09 -17.94
N ILE A 86 -2.98 -17.42 -16.81
CA ILE A 86 -3.15 -17.99 -15.46
C ILE A 86 -4.61 -18.41 -15.22
N LEU A 87 -5.58 -17.59 -15.61
CA LEU A 87 -7.00 -17.88 -15.45
C LEU A 87 -7.50 -19.02 -16.36
N SER A 88 -6.80 -19.27 -17.46
CA SER A 88 -7.09 -20.38 -18.38
C SER A 88 -6.50 -21.72 -17.95
N LEU A 89 -5.59 -21.73 -16.96
CA LEU A 89 -5.05 -22.97 -16.40
C LEU A 89 -6.15 -23.78 -15.72
N SER A 90 -6.09 -25.10 -15.90
CA SER A 90 -6.97 -26.06 -15.24
C SER A 90 -6.13 -27.21 -14.69
N PHE A 91 -6.19 -27.40 -13.37
CA PHE A 91 -5.60 -28.54 -12.67
C PHE A 91 -6.57 -29.72 -12.57
N SER A 92 -7.86 -29.48 -12.83
CA SER A 92 -8.95 -30.48 -12.74
C SER A 92 -9.14 -31.02 -11.31
N ASP A 93 -8.78 -30.21 -10.31
CA ASP A 93 -8.89 -30.54 -8.88
C ASP A 93 -9.02 -29.27 -8.01
N GLN A 94 -8.89 -29.41 -6.69
CA GLN A 94 -9.07 -28.31 -5.73
C GLN A 94 -8.04 -27.17 -5.88
N ARG A 95 -6.93 -27.36 -6.60
CA ARG A 95 -5.96 -26.29 -6.90
C ARG A 95 -6.59 -25.19 -7.75
N ASP A 96 -7.57 -25.52 -8.59
CA ASP A 96 -8.31 -24.54 -9.38
C ASP A 96 -9.04 -23.53 -8.50
N LEU A 97 -9.67 -24.01 -7.42
CA LEU A 97 -10.35 -23.14 -6.45
C LEU A 97 -9.35 -22.21 -5.76
N VAL A 98 -8.19 -22.73 -5.35
CA VAL A 98 -7.13 -21.95 -4.70
C VAL A 98 -6.62 -20.86 -5.64
N MET A 99 -6.28 -21.22 -6.88
CA MET A 99 -5.79 -20.27 -7.89
C MET A 99 -6.84 -19.19 -8.20
N ARG A 100 -8.08 -19.59 -8.47
CA ARG A 100 -9.18 -18.66 -8.78
C ARG A 100 -9.46 -17.70 -7.63
N THR A 101 -9.40 -18.18 -6.39
CA THR A 101 -9.57 -17.32 -5.20
C THR A 101 -8.46 -16.28 -5.10
N MET A 102 -7.20 -16.66 -5.32
CA MET A 102 -6.09 -15.71 -5.28
C MET A 102 -6.22 -14.67 -6.40
N MET A 103 -6.56 -15.08 -7.62
CA MET A 103 -6.73 -14.17 -8.76
C MET A 103 -7.91 -13.21 -8.57
N TYR A 104 -9.04 -13.70 -8.05
CA TYR A 104 -10.20 -12.85 -7.74
C TYR A 104 -9.87 -11.80 -6.68
N ARG A 105 -9.20 -12.21 -5.58
CA ARG A 105 -8.75 -11.28 -4.54
C ARG A 105 -7.78 -10.24 -5.10
N LEU A 106 -6.88 -10.65 -5.99
CA LEU A 106 -5.93 -9.72 -6.60
C LEU A 106 -6.65 -8.66 -7.43
N ALA A 107 -7.58 -9.09 -8.29
CA ALA A 107 -8.39 -8.19 -9.10
C ALA A 107 -9.21 -7.23 -8.23
N PHE A 108 -9.80 -7.73 -7.14
CA PHE A 108 -10.54 -6.90 -6.19
C PHE A 108 -9.64 -5.81 -5.57
N LEU A 109 -8.49 -6.19 -5.01
CA LEU A 109 -7.57 -5.24 -4.35
C LEU A 109 -7.06 -4.17 -5.32
N GLU A 110 -6.68 -4.56 -6.53
CA GLU A 110 -6.24 -3.60 -7.55
C GLU A 110 -7.37 -2.67 -8.01
N GLY A 111 -8.60 -3.19 -8.05
CA GLY A 111 -9.79 -2.37 -8.30
C GLY A 111 -10.04 -1.31 -7.21
N GLN A 112 -9.62 -1.57 -5.96
CA GLN A 112 -9.72 -0.58 -4.87
C GLN A 112 -8.67 0.52 -4.95
N CYS A 113 -7.55 0.30 -5.65
CA CYS A 113 -6.52 1.34 -5.81
C CYS A 113 -7.05 2.56 -6.57
N VAL A 114 -7.86 2.35 -7.63
CA VAL A 114 -8.37 3.43 -8.50
C VAL A 114 -9.19 4.48 -7.73
N PRO A 115 -10.27 4.11 -7.01
CA PRO A 115 -11.05 5.10 -6.26
C PRO A 115 -10.24 5.72 -5.12
N LEU A 116 -9.34 4.96 -4.47
CA LEU A 116 -8.51 5.47 -3.39
C LEU A 116 -7.50 6.52 -3.88
N GLU A 117 -6.83 6.27 -4.99
CA GLU A 117 -5.90 7.22 -5.62
C GLU A 117 -6.62 8.45 -6.15
N ALA A 118 -7.86 8.30 -6.63
CA ALA A 118 -8.70 9.43 -7.02
C ALA A 118 -8.99 10.33 -5.81
N SER A 119 -9.44 9.76 -4.68
CA SER A 119 -9.66 10.52 -3.44
C SER A 119 -8.39 11.21 -2.97
N ILE A 120 -7.24 10.51 -2.91
CA ILE A 120 -5.96 11.11 -2.50
C ILE A 120 -5.60 12.30 -3.40
N ARG A 121 -5.80 12.18 -4.72
CA ARG A 121 -5.53 13.25 -5.68
C ARG A 121 -6.42 14.47 -5.44
N ASP A 122 -7.70 14.27 -5.11
CA ASP A 122 -8.63 15.36 -4.86
C ASP A 122 -8.24 16.12 -3.59
N PHE A 123 -7.88 15.43 -2.49
CA PHE A 123 -7.31 16.05 -1.30
C PHE A 123 -6.03 16.83 -1.62
N ALA A 124 -5.10 16.21 -2.36
CA ALA A 124 -3.83 16.83 -2.73
C ALA A 124 -3.98 18.08 -3.62
N ARG A 125 -5.09 18.22 -4.36
CA ARG A 125 -5.37 19.42 -5.16
C ARG A 125 -5.86 20.59 -4.34
N GLU A 126 -6.35 20.37 -3.13
CA GLU A 126 -6.85 21.44 -2.26
C GLU A 126 -5.70 22.07 -1.46
N ASP A 127 -4.64 21.31 -1.20
CA ASP A 127 -3.45 21.69 -0.43
C ASP A 127 -2.53 22.66 -1.21
N ASP A 128 -2.29 23.85 -0.64
CA ASP A 128 -1.48 24.91 -1.26
C ASP A 128 0.02 24.57 -1.31
N ASP A 129 0.54 23.82 -0.34
CA ASP A 129 1.94 23.37 -0.33
C ASP A 129 2.15 22.33 -1.43
N VAL A 130 1.19 21.43 -1.63
CA VAL A 130 1.21 20.47 -2.73
C VAL A 130 1.10 21.18 -4.08
N LYS A 131 0.23 22.19 -4.23
CA LYS A 131 0.16 23.00 -5.45
C LYS A 131 1.51 23.67 -5.73
N LEU A 132 2.14 24.25 -4.73
CA LEU A 132 3.46 24.88 -4.86
C LEU A 132 4.51 23.86 -5.31
N LEU A 133 4.52 22.65 -4.74
CA LEU A 133 5.39 21.56 -5.18
C LEU A 133 5.14 21.17 -6.65
N MET A 134 3.87 21.12 -7.08
CA MET A 134 3.48 20.82 -8.47
C MET A 134 3.81 21.95 -9.46
N THR A 135 4.03 23.18 -9.00
CA THR A 135 4.42 24.32 -9.85
C THR A 135 5.91 24.37 -10.18
N ASN A 136 6.76 23.57 -9.53
CA ASN A 136 8.18 23.47 -9.89
C ASN A 136 8.35 22.55 -11.12
N PRO A 137 8.77 23.07 -12.29
CA PRO A 137 9.04 22.27 -13.49
C PRO A 137 10.37 21.52 -13.28
N GLY A 138 10.35 20.45 -12.48
CA GLY A 138 11.59 19.76 -12.11
C GLY A 138 11.52 18.75 -10.97
N SER A 139 10.36 18.43 -10.41
CA SER A 139 10.21 17.22 -9.60
C SER A 139 9.24 16.25 -10.27
N THR A 140 9.66 15.70 -11.41
CA THR A 140 9.22 14.36 -11.78
C THR A 140 9.65 13.47 -10.60
N ILE A 141 8.77 13.24 -9.64
CA ILE A 141 8.89 12.09 -8.74
C ILE A 141 8.89 10.93 -9.70
N THR A 142 10.08 10.44 -10.01
CA THR A 142 10.32 9.29 -10.86
C THR A 142 9.33 8.24 -10.43
N SER A 143 8.53 7.76 -11.38
CA SER A 143 7.76 6.54 -11.28
C SER A 143 8.47 5.58 -10.33
N PHE A 144 7.78 5.13 -9.27
CA PHE A 144 8.22 3.99 -8.47
C PHE A 144 8.80 2.95 -9.43
N PRO A 145 10.06 2.52 -9.25
CA PRO A 145 10.77 1.77 -10.29
C PRO A 145 10.07 0.43 -10.51
N SER A 146 9.21 0.38 -11.52
CA SER A 146 8.83 -0.84 -12.21
C SER A 146 10.03 -1.23 -13.06
N SER A 147 10.80 -2.19 -12.55
CA SER A 147 12.00 -2.85 -13.12
C SER A 147 13.36 -2.23 -12.78
N LEU A 148 14.18 -3.04 -12.09
CA LEU A 148 15.64 -2.93 -12.08
C LEU A 148 16.16 -3.42 -13.46
N PRO A 149 17.10 -2.72 -14.11
CA PRO A 149 17.73 -3.23 -15.31
C PRO A 149 18.68 -4.38 -14.95
N THR A 150 18.42 -5.55 -15.52
CA THR A 150 19.42 -6.61 -15.62
C THR A 150 20.49 -6.14 -16.60
N SER A 151 21.67 -5.81 -16.08
CA SER A 151 22.88 -5.65 -16.88
C SER A 151 23.31 -7.01 -17.40
N GLY A 152 23.16 -7.22 -18.71
CA GLY A 152 23.80 -8.30 -19.43
C GLY A 152 25.14 -7.85 -20.00
N THR A 153 26.19 -8.58 -19.63
CA THR A 153 27.23 -9.13 -20.52
C THR A 153 27.79 -10.37 -19.84
#